data_AF-A0A3N5JYN9-F1
#
_entry.id   AF-A0A3N5JYN9-F1
#
_cell.length_a   1.000
_cell.length_b   1.000
_cell.length_c   1.000
_cell.angle_alpha   90.00
_cell.angle_beta   90.00
_cell.angle_gamma   90.00
#
_symmetry.space_group_name_H-M   'P 1'
#
loop_
_entity.id
_entity.type
_entity.pdbx_description
1 polymer ?
#
loop_
_entity_poly.entity_id
_entity_poly.type
_entity_poly.pdbx_seq_one_letter_code
_entity_poly.pdbx_strand_id
1 'polypeptide(L)' 'YSRLHESEADQLGLIFMAMAGYDPRAAVPFWQRMSSLKGGQAPPEFLSTHPSDQTRINKLQQLMPEALKYYQQ' A
#
# COMPACT_ATOMS: atom_id res chain seq x y z
N TYR A 1 8.67 -8.93 -10.91
CA TYR A 1 8.44 -9.10 -9.46
C TYR A 1 7.18 -9.93 -9.27
N SER A 2 7.14 -10.85 -8.30
CA SER A 2 5.94 -11.65 -8.02
C SER A 2 4.92 -10.83 -7.23
N ARG A 3 3.62 -11.08 -7.40
CA ARG A 3 2.54 -10.48 -6.56
C ARG A 3 2.76 -10.71 -5.06
N LEU A 4 3.44 -11.81 -4.72
CA LEU A 4 3.84 -12.13 -3.35
C LEU A 4 4.87 -11.12 -2.82
N HIS A 5 5.87 -10.76 -3.64
CA HIS A 5 6.90 -9.78 -3.27
C HIS A 5 6.31 -8.37 -3.09
N GLU A 6 5.30 -8.01 -3.88
CA GLU A 6 4.60 -6.73 -3.74
C GLU A 6 3.81 -6.66 -2.42
N SER A 7 3.12 -7.75 -2.05
CA SER A 7 2.35 -7.81 -0.79
C SER A 7 3.26 -7.75 0.44
N GLU A 8 4.42 -8.41 0.37
CA GLU A 8 5.45 -8.34 1.40
C GLU A 8 6.05 -6.93 1.50
N ALA A 9 6.31 -6.28 0.36
CA ALA A 9 6.81 -4.91 0.33
C ALA A 9 5.83 -3.91 0.96
N ASP A 10 4.52 -4.02 0.67
CA ASP A 10 3.49 -3.16 1.28
C ASP A 10 3.43 -3.35 2.82
N GLN A 11 3.57 -4.59 3.31
CA GLN A 11 3.60 -4.90 4.74
C GLN A 11 4.83 -4.32 5.43
N LEU A 12 6.02 -4.62 4.92
CA LEU A 12 7.27 -4.12 5.49
C LEU A 12 7.33 -2.59 5.40
N GLY A 13 6.83 -1.99 4.31
CA GLY A 13 6.75 -0.55 4.14
C GLY A 13 5.92 0.13 5.24
N LEU A 14 4.74 -0.39 5.56
CA LEU A 14 3.91 0.16 6.64
C LEU A 14 4.57 0.03 8.01
N ILE A 15 5.23 -1.11 8.28
CA ILE A 15 5.95 -1.33 9.53
C ILE A 15 7.13 -0.36 9.65
N PHE A 16 7.90 -0.17 8.58
CA PHE A 16 9.02 0.76 8.58
C PHE A 16 8.58 2.22 8.73
N MET A 17 7.46 2.62 8.11
CA MET A 17 6.86 3.93 8.37
C MET A 17 6.58 4.11 9.86
N ALA A 18 5.90 3.13 10.47
CA ALA A 18 5.54 3.15 11.89
C ALA A 18 6.78 3.27 12.79
N MET A 19 7.78 2.42 12.56
CA MET A 19 9.04 2.38 13.32
C MET A 19 9.85 3.67 13.17
N ALA A 20 9.75 4.34 12.01
CA ALA A 20 10.40 5.62 11.76
C ALA A 20 9.62 6.82 12.32
N GLY A 21 8.50 6.60 13.01
CA GLY A 21 7.67 7.66 13.59
C GLY A 21 6.75 8.36 12.58
N TYR A 22 6.61 7.82 11.36
CA TYR A 22 5.61 8.28 10.41
C TYR A 22 4.29 7.54 10.63
N ASP A 23 3.18 8.27 10.60
CA ASP A 23 1.85 7.68 10.71
C ASP A 23 1.56 6.74 9.50
N PRO A 24 1.47 5.41 9.70
CA PRO A 24 1.22 4.46 8.61
C PRO A 24 -0.13 4.69 7.92
N ARG A 25 -1.09 5.33 8.61
CA ARG A 25 -2.42 5.64 8.06
C ARG A 25 -2.33 6.59 6.87
N ALA A 26 -1.24 7.35 6.73
CA ALA A 26 -1.01 8.23 5.59
C ALA A 26 -0.78 7.48 4.25
N ALA A 27 -0.45 6.18 4.29
CA ALA A 27 -0.24 5.39 3.09
C ALA A 27 -1.52 5.21 2.25
N VAL A 28 -2.68 5.02 2.89
CA VAL A 28 -3.97 4.84 2.20
C VAL A 28 -4.37 6.06 1.36
N PRO A 29 -4.43 7.30 1.90
CA PRO A 29 -4.78 8.48 1.11
C PRO A 29 -3.70 8.85 0.09
N PHE A 30 -2.44 8.44 0.28
CA PHE A 30 -1.41 8.54 -0.75
C PHE A 30 -1.77 7.68 -1.97
N TRP A 31 -2.08 6.40 -1.75
CA TRP A 31 -2.43 5.48 -2.85
C TRP A 31 -3.78 5.80 -3.48
N GLN A 32 -4.75 6.32 -2.74
CA GLN A 32 -6.00 6.84 -3.31
C GLN A 32 -5.76 7.99 -4.29
N ARG A 33 -4.88 8.95 -3.93
CA ARG A 33 -4.48 10.04 -4.84
C ARG A 33 -3.71 9.52 -6.05
N MET A 34 -2.83 8.55 -5.85
CA MET A 34 -2.10 7.93 -6.97
C MET A 34 -3.06 7.24 -7.96
N SER A 35 -4.08 6.53 -7.43
CA SER A 35 -5.13 5.88 -8.21
C SER A 35 -5.94 6.90 -9.03
N SER A 36 -6.37 8.01 -8.42
CA SER A 36 -7.16 9.02 -9.11
C SER A 36 -6.40 9.72 -10.23
N LEU A 37 -5.08 9.89 -10.09
CA LEU A 37 -4.22 10.49 -11.11
C LEU A 37 -4.02 9.61 -12.35
N LYS A 38 -4.19 8.28 -12.24
CA LYS A 38 -4.07 7.37 -13.39
C LYS A 38 -5.29 7.39 -14.33
N GLY A 39 -6.34 8.14 -14.00
CA GLY A 39 -7.38 8.55 -14.94
C GLY A 39 -8.14 7.40 -15.63
N GLY A 40 -8.20 6.21 -15.04
CA GLY A 40 -8.93 5.05 -15.60
C GLY A 40 -8.28 4.37 -16.81
N GLN A 41 -7.10 4.80 -17.26
CA GLN A 41 -6.34 4.17 -18.36
C GLN A 41 -5.26 3.20 -17.85
N ALA A 42 -5.43 2.64 -16.64
CA ALA A 42 -4.52 1.61 -16.16
C ALA A 42 -4.79 0.29 -16.92
N PRO A 43 -3.77 -0.35 -17.52
CA PRO A 43 -3.94 -1.66 -18.12
C PRO A 43 -4.50 -2.64 -17.08
N PRO A 44 -5.40 -3.57 -17.49
CA PRO A 44 -5.95 -4.60 -16.61
C PRO A 44 -4.87 -5.21 -15.72
N GLU A 45 -5.19 -5.50 -14.46
CA GLU A 45 -4.22 -5.93 -13.45
C GLU A 45 -3.41 -7.18 -13.87
N PHE A 46 -3.94 -8.01 -14.75
CA PHE A 46 -3.25 -9.17 -15.32
C PHE A 46 -2.13 -8.78 -16.32
N LEU A 47 -2.25 -7.63 -16.98
CA LEU A 47 -1.29 -7.09 -17.96
C LEU A 47 -0.27 -6.15 -17.32
N SER A 48 -0.46 -5.77 -16.06
CA SER A 48 0.45 -4.89 -15.31
C SER A 48 1.49 -5.69 -14.53
N THR A 49 2.74 -5.19 -14.49
CA THR A 49 3.81 -5.77 -13.64
C THR A 49 3.65 -5.45 -12.15
N HIS A 50 2.70 -4.58 -11.80
CA HIS A 50 2.32 -4.20 -10.44
C HIS A 50 0.80 -4.35 -10.25
N PRO A 51 0.33 -4.68 -9.03
CA PRO A 51 -1.10 -4.78 -8.73
C PRO A 51 -1.86 -3.47 -8.97
N SER A 52 -3.17 -3.57 -9.18
CA SER A 52 -4.01 -2.39 -9.35
C SER A 52 -4.02 -1.57 -8.06
N ASP A 53 -4.18 -0.25 -8.20
CA ASP A 53 -4.13 0.65 -7.04
C ASP A 53 -5.21 0.32 -6.01
N GLN A 54 -6.36 -0.22 -6.43
CA GLN A 54 -7.44 -0.64 -5.53
C GLN A 54 -7.09 -1.90 -4.72
N THR A 55 -6.49 -2.91 -5.36
CA THR A 55 -6.02 -4.13 -4.65
C THR A 55 -5.00 -3.76 -3.59
N ARG A 56 -4.06 -2.86 -3.91
CA ARG A 56 -3.08 -2.33 -2.96
C ARG A 56 -3.73 -1.57 -1.81
N ILE A 57 -4.67 -0.65 -2.09
CA ILE A 57 -5.38 0.10 -1.04
C ILE A 57 -6.07 -0.86 -0.05
N ASN A 58 -6.76 -1.88 -0.55
CA ASN A 58 -7.43 -2.86 0.29
C ASN A 58 -6.42 -3.63 1.17
N LYS A 59 -5.26 -3.99 0.60
CA LYS A 59 -4.21 -4.69 1.33
C LYS A 59 -3.60 -3.82 2.44
N LEU A 60 -3.32 -2.54 2.16
CA LEU A 60 -2.81 -1.59 3.15
C LEU A 60 -3.79 -1.42 4.33
N GLN A 61 -5.09 -1.38 4.06
CA GLN A 61 -6.12 -1.35 5.10
C GLN A 61 -6.12 -2.61 5.98
N GLN A 62 -5.93 -3.79 5.38
CA GLN A 62 -5.84 -5.06 6.12
C GLN A 62 -4.59 -5.14 7.00
N LEU A 63 -3.46 -4.59 6.54
CA LEU A 63 -2.19 -4.60 7.25
C LEU A 63 -2.07 -3.49 8.31
N MET A 64 -2.94 -2.48 8.24
CA MET A 64 -2.92 -1.33 9.14
C MET A 64 -2.90 -1.69 10.64
N PRO A 65 -3.71 -2.64 11.13
CA PRO A 65 -3.69 -3.02 12.55
C PRO A 65 -2.35 -3.60 13.01
N GLU A 66 -1.60 -4.24 12.13
CA GLU A 66 -0.26 -4.74 12.43
C GLU A 66 0.75 -3.60 12.50
N ALA A 67 0.78 -2.72 11.49
CA ALA A 67 1.69 -1.59 11.43
C ALA A 67 1.53 -0.64 12.63
N LEU A 68 0.29 -0.40 13.06
CA LEU A 68 -0.01 0.47 14.21
C LEU A 68 0.57 -0.05 15.53
N LYS A 69 0.91 -1.35 15.65
CA LYS A 69 1.60 -1.88 16.84
C LYS A 69 3.01 -1.31 17.02
N TYR A 70 3.64 -0.88 15.92
CA TYR A 70 5.00 -0.34 15.89
C TYR A 70 5.03 1.19 15.91
N TYR A 71 3.88 1.85 15.79
CA TYR A 71 3.79 3.30 15.78
C TYR A 71 3.72 3.82 17.22
N GLN A 72 4.84 4.38 17.70
CA GLN A 72 4.93 5.02 19.01
C GLN A 72 4.64 6.51 18.86
N GLN A 73 3.60 7.01 19.53
CA GLN A 73 3.26 8.44 19.59
C GLN A 73 4.03 9.16 20.69
#